data_AF-A0A418AMN8-F1
#
_entry.id   AF-A0A418AMN8-F1
#
_cell.length_a   1.000
_cell.length_b   1.000
_cell.length_c   1.000
_cell.angle_alpha   90.00
_cell.angle_beta   90.00
_cell.angle_gamma   90.00
#
_symmetry.space_group_name_H-M   'P 1'
#
loop_
_entity.id
_entity.type
_entity.pdbx_description
1 polymer ?
#
loop_
_entity_poly.entity_id
_entity_poly.type
_entity_poly.pdbx_seq_one_letter_code
_entity_poly.pdbx_strand_id
1 'polypeptide(L)'
;MENQHSRSGCVGMTTRGITATSAVEFLRICGQLKELWHEYEDAATDEAKLVKDIDKFEMILQADEYETAQDNLHLDQFFTSTDGKFQTPLVQSWVQELSAQRRTRRTGASTHAST
;
A
#
# COMPACT_ATOMS: atom_id res chain seq x y z
N MET A 1 -8.82 -68.01 -16.23
CA MET A 1 -9.98 -67.35 -15.61
C MET A 1 -9.79 -67.43 -14.10
N GLU A 2 -10.31 -66.43 -13.38
CA GLU A 2 -10.44 -66.35 -11.92
C GLU A 2 -9.23 -65.87 -11.11
N ASN A 3 -9.10 -64.54 -11.18
CA ASN A 3 -8.98 -63.59 -10.08
C ASN A 3 -9.50 -64.08 -8.70
N GLN A 4 -8.63 -64.17 -7.67
CA GLN A 4 -8.97 -63.88 -6.26
C GLN A 4 -7.74 -63.39 -5.46
N HIS A 5 -7.87 -62.18 -4.89
CA HIS A 5 -7.51 -61.73 -3.52
C HIS A 5 -6.24 -62.30 -2.85
N SER A 6 -5.40 -61.57 -2.12
CA SER A 6 -5.44 -60.23 -1.52
C SER A 6 -4.15 -60.11 -0.71
N ARG A 7 -3.49 -58.94 -0.73
CA ARG A 7 -3.01 -58.21 0.46
C ARG A 7 -1.83 -57.28 0.16
N SER A 8 -2.01 -56.07 0.68
CA SER A 8 -0.99 -55.23 1.32
C SER A 8 -0.10 -54.38 0.42
N GLY A 9 -0.15 -53.07 0.65
CA GLY A 9 0.82 -52.13 0.11
C GLY A 9 0.27 -50.73 -0.09
N CYS A 10 -0.23 -50.12 0.98
CA CYS A 10 -0.61 -48.71 1.03
C CYS A 10 0.58 -47.81 0.61
N VAL A 11 0.31 -46.89 -0.33
CA VAL A 11 0.87 -45.53 -0.46
C VAL A 11 2.36 -45.37 -0.16
N GLY A 12 3.14 -45.26 -1.25
CA GLY A 12 4.49 -44.67 -1.24
C GLY A 12 4.54 -43.38 -2.04
N MET A 13 3.57 -42.47 -1.86
CA MET A 13 3.78 -41.07 -2.28
C MET A 13 4.85 -40.51 -1.35
N THR A 14 6.09 -40.51 -1.81
CA THR A 14 7.18 -39.78 -1.19
C THR A 14 6.83 -38.30 -1.24
N THR A 15 6.20 -37.81 -0.19
CA THR A 15 6.21 -36.39 0.14
C THR A 15 7.69 -36.06 0.28
N ARG A 16 8.28 -35.44 -0.76
CA ARG A 16 9.62 -34.84 -0.66
C ARG A 16 9.49 -33.75 0.40
N GLY A 17 9.77 -34.17 1.63
CA GLY A 17 9.62 -33.37 2.82
C GLY A 17 10.48 -32.13 2.69
N ILE A 18 9.88 -31.01 3.04
CA ILE A 18 10.59 -29.83 3.52
C ILE A 18 11.62 -30.34 4.53
N THR A 19 12.91 -30.25 4.21
CA THR A 19 13.96 -30.70 5.12
C THR A 19 13.93 -29.78 6.34
N ALA A 20 14.20 -30.30 7.54
CA ALA A 20 14.15 -29.51 8.78
C ALA A 20 14.98 -28.21 8.69
N THR A 21 16.06 -28.22 7.89
CA THR A 21 16.89 -27.06 7.57
C THR A 21 16.12 -25.93 6.86
N SER A 22 15.23 -26.23 5.91
CA SER A 22 14.46 -25.19 5.22
C SER A 22 13.32 -24.63 6.09
N ALA A 23 12.79 -25.42 7.02
CA ALA A 23 11.80 -24.93 7.99
C ALA A 23 12.42 -23.93 9.00
N VAL A 24 13.64 -24.19 9.47
CA VAL A 24 14.37 -23.28 10.37
C VAL A 24 14.75 -21.98 9.66
N GLU A 25 15.20 -22.06 8.41
CA GLU A 25 15.54 -20.86 7.62
C GLU A 25 14.30 -20.02 7.29
N PHE A 26 13.17 -20.66 6.99
CA PHE A 26 11.89 -19.96 6.81
C PHE A 26 11.47 -19.22 8.08
N LEU A 27 11.55 -19.87 9.26
CA LEU A 27 11.25 -19.22 10.55
C LEU A 27 12.16 -18.01 10.81
N ARG A 28 13.45 -18.12 10.46
CA ARG A 28 14.43 -17.03 10.61
C ARG A 28 14.07 -15.82 9.75
N ILE A 29 13.74 -16.03 8.48
CA ILE A 29 13.36 -14.96 7.55
C ILE A 29 12.05 -14.30 7.98
N CYS A 30 11.04 -15.09 8.37
CA CYS A 30 9.78 -14.56 8.88
C CYS A 30 9.96 -13.71 10.14
N GLY A 31 10.87 -14.11 11.04
CA GLY A 31 11.24 -13.32 12.21
C GLY A 31 11.84 -11.96 11.83
N GLN A 32 12.85 -11.96 10.95
CA GLN A 32 13.50 -10.72 10.48
C GLN A 32 12.53 -9.78 9.75
N LEU A 33 11.65 -10.32 8.91
CA LEU A 33 10.64 -9.54 8.22
C LEU A 33 9.65 -8.89 9.21
N LYS A 34 9.28 -9.61 10.27
CA LYS A 34 8.39 -9.10 11.32
C LYS A 34 9.05 -7.98 12.12
N GLU A 35 10.34 -8.11 12.45
CA GLU A 35 11.09 -7.05 13.16
C GLU A 35 11.19 -5.77 12.32
N LEU A 36 11.54 -5.89 11.04
CA LEU A 36 11.57 -4.75 10.10
C LEU A 36 10.19 -4.11 9.92
N TRP A 37 9.13 -4.92 9.91
CA TRP A 37 7.76 -4.42 9.82
C TRP A 37 7.36 -3.62 11.08
N HIS A 38 7.73 -4.11 12.27
CA HIS A 38 7.52 -3.37 13.51
C HIS A 38 8.30 -2.05 13.54
N GLU A 39 9.57 -2.05 13.11
CA GLU A 39 10.38 -0.83 13.01
C GLU A 39 9.75 0.20 12.07
N TYR A 40 9.21 -0.24 10.93
CA TYR A 40 8.47 0.61 9.99
C TYR A 40 7.13 1.12 10.58
N GLU A 41 6.35 0.24 11.21
CA GLU A 41 5.08 0.60 11.86
C GLU A 41 5.29 1.65 12.97
N ASP A 42 6.38 1.53 13.73
CA ASP A 42 6.71 2.45 14.81
C ASP A 42 7.17 3.83 14.30
N ALA A 43 7.41 3.99 12.99
CA ALA A 43 7.93 5.24 12.39
C ALA A 43 9.16 5.79 13.14
N ALA A 44 10.02 4.88 13.60
CA ALA A 44 11.14 5.23 14.48
C ALA A 44 12.23 6.02 13.74
N THR A 45 12.37 5.81 12.44
CA THR A 45 13.38 6.45 11.58
C THR A 45 12.78 7.59 10.76
N ASP A 46 13.61 8.55 10.35
CA ASP A 46 13.18 9.68 9.53
C ASP A 46 12.83 9.23 8.11
N GLU A 47 13.47 8.17 7.61
CA GLU A 47 13.10 7.51 6.35
C GLU A 47 11.72 6.87 6.44
N ALA A 48 11.36 6.22 7.54
CA ALA A 48 10.03 5.64 7.72
C ALA A 48 8.94 6.71 7.78
N LYS A 49 9.20 7.86 8.43
CA LYS A 49 8.29 9.02 8.43
C LYS A 49 8.13 9.61 7.03
N LEU A 50 9.23 9.77 6.30
CA LEU A 50 9.20 10.25 4.92
C LEU A 50 8.38 9.31 4.03
N VAL A 51 8.60 8.00 4.11
CA VAL A 51 7.86 7.00 3.33
C VAL A 51 6.36 7.05 3.65
N LYS A 52 5.99 7.14 4.93
CA LYS A 52 4.58 7.29 5.35
C LYS A 52 3.94 8.59 4.87
N ASP A 53 4.70 9.68 4.79
CA ASP A 53 4.21 10.94 4.27
C ASP A 53 4.06 10.90 2.74
N ILE A 54 4.98 10.22 2.04
CA ILE A 54 4.88 9.99 0.59
C ILE A 54 3.65 9.14 0.27
N ASP A 55 3.37 8.08 1.05
CA ASP A 55 2.19 7.22 0.87
C ASP A 55 0.87 8.03 0.97
N LYS A 56 0.76 8.93 1.95
CA LYS A 56 -0.39 9.85 2.07
C LYS A 56 -0.44 10.87 0.93
N PHE A 57 0.71 11.36 0.47
CA PHE A 57 0.76 12.30 -0.64
C PHE A 57 0.31 11.65 -1.95
N GLU A 58 0.73 10.41 -2.19
CA GLU A 58 0.32 9.61 -3.34
C GLU A 58 -1.20 9.41 -3.36
N MET A 59 -1.80 9.14 -2.20
CA MET A 59 -3.26 9.02 -2.06
C MET A 59 -4.01 10.30 -2.48
N ILE A 60 -3.55 11.49 -2.09
CA ILE A 60 -4.20 12.75 -2.50
C ILE A 60 -3.90 13.13 -3.95
N LEU A 61 -2.75 12.72 -4.48
CA LEU A 61 -2.39 12.92 -5.87
C LEU A 61 -3.31 12.12 -6.78
N GLN A 62 -3.52 10.83 -6.48
CA GLN A 62 -4.51 10.01 -7.19
C GLN A 62 -5.90 10.65 -7.12
N ALA A 63 -6.31 11.14 -5.94
CA ALA A 63 -7.59 11.83 -5.80
C ALA A 63 -7.70 13.05 -6.73
N ASP A 64 -6.67 13.89 -6.81
CA ASP A 64 -6.63 15.04 -7.73
C ASP A 64 -6.71 14.64 -9.22
N GLU A 65 -6.03 13.56 -9.60
CA GLU A 65 -6.08 13.01 -10.96
C GLU A 65 -7.49 12.50 -11.31
N TYR A 66 -8.14 11.80 -10.38
CA TYR A 66 -9.53 11.34 -10.58
C TYR A 66 -10.52 12.50 -10.69
N GLU A 67 -10.37 13.54 -9.87
CA GLU A 67 -11.19 14.76 -9.99
C GLU A 67 -10.98 15.48 -11.33
N THR A 68 -9.76 15.41 -11.89
CA THR A 68 -9.45 16.04 -13.18
C THR A 68 -9.95 15.21 -14.35
N ALA A 69 -9.96 13.88 -14.23
CA ALA A 69 -10.41 12.96 -15.28
C ALA A 69 -11.94 12.79 -15.33
N GLN A 70 -12.65 13.04 -14.23
CA GLN A 70 -14.11 12.88 -14.14
C GLN A 70 -14.78 14.18 -13.70
N ASP A 71 -15.63 14.74 -14.58
CA ASP A 71 -16.45 15.91 -14.25
C ASP A 71 -17.42 15.58 -13.10
N ASN A 72 -17.50 16.49 -12.12
CA ASN A 72 -18.34 16.42 -10.90
C ASN A 72 -17.93 15.39 -9.83
N LEU A 73 -16.72 14.84 -9.88
CA LEU A 73 -16.19 14.08 -8.76
C LEU A 73 -15.53 15.02 -7.74
N HIS A 74 -15.93 14.94 -6.48
CA HIS A 74 -15.37 15.73 -5.39
C HIS A 74 -14.86 14.81 -4.28
N LEU A 75 -13.55 14.65 -4.23
CA LEU A 75 -12.78 13.84 -3.31
C LEU A 75 -12.13 14.69 -2.20
N ASP A 76 -12.81 15.77 -1.79
CA ASP A 76 -12.38 16.69 -0.74
C ASP A 76 -12.08 16.00 0.61
N GLN A 77 -12.73 14.86 0.87
CA GLN A 77 -12.47 14.03 2.04
C GLN A 77 -11.03 13.49 2.12
N PHE A 78 -10.38 13.23 0.98
CA PHE A 78 -9.00 12.72 0.95
C PHE A 78 -8.00 13.81 1.35
N PHE A 79 -8.23 15.05 0.91
CA PHE A 79 -7.44 16.21 1.32
C PHE A 79 -7.68 16.57 2.79
N THR A 80 -8.93 16.58 3.23
CA THR A 80 -9.27 16.90 4.63
C THR A 80 -8.76 15.85 5.60
N SER A 81 -8.77 14.57 5.21
CA SER A 81 -8.29 13.48 6.06
C SER A 81 -6.76 13.42 6.21
N THR A 82 -6.01 14.08 5.31
CA THR A 82 -4.54 14.14 5.34
C THR A 82 -4.00 15.46 5.89
N ASP A 83 -4.86 16.46 6.09
CA ASP A 83 -4.48 17.74 6.66
C ASP A 83 -3.89 17.58 8.08
N GLY A 84 -2.77 18.27 8.33
CA GLY A 84 -2.02 18.16 9.59
C GLY A 84 -1.32 16.81 9.86
N LYS A 85 -1.38 15.83 8.96
CA LYS A 85 -0.74 14.50 9.16
C LYS A 85 0.66 14.38 8.56
N PHE A 86 1.10 15.37 7.78
CA PHE A 86 2.42 15.41 7.16
C PHE A 86 3.45 15.98 8.13
N GLN A 87 4.51 15.25 8.39
CA GLN A 87 5.58 15.64 9.32
C GLN A 87 6.78 16.23 8.58
N THR A 88 7.03 15.76 7.36
CA THR A 88 8.23 16.10 6.59
C THR A 88 8.05 17.42 5.83
N PRO A 89 8.94 18.42 6.02
CA PRO A 89 8.83 19.72 5.35
C PRO A 89 8.78 19.64 3.82
N LEU A 90 9.51 18.69 3.24
CA LEU A 90 9.52 18.46 1.79
C LEU A 90 8.12 18.09 1.29
N VAL A 91 7.47 17.11 1.91
CA VAL A 91 6.14 16.64 1.50
C VAL A 91 5.08 17.73 1.75
N GLN A 92 5.20 18.49 2.84
CA GLN A 92 4.32 19.64 3.10
C GLN A 92 4.37 20.66 1.96
N SER A 93 5.56 20.95 1.41
CA SER A 93 5.68 21.87 0.26
C SER A 93 4.97 21.34 -0.99
N TRP A 94 5.03 20.03 -1.24
CA TRP A 94 4.33 19.39 -2.37
C TRP A 94 2.82 19.41 -2.20
N VAL A 95 2.32 19.15 -0.98
CA VAL A 95 0.88 19.22 -0.65
C VAL A 95 0.34 20.63 -0.86
N GLN A 96 1.11 21.66 -0.46
CA GLN A 96 0.75 23.06 -0.66
C GLN A 96 0.65 23.42 -2.14
N GLU A 97 1.63 22.99 -2.94
CA GLU A 97 1.66 23.19 -4.39
C GLU A 97 0.48 22.50 -5.07
N LEU A 98 0.24 21.22 -4.78
CA LEU A 98 -0.90 20.47 -5.30
C LEU A 98 -2.24 21.14 -4.95
N SER A 99 -2.38 21.59 -3.70
CA SER A 99 -3.57 22.31 -3.23
C SER A 99 -3.76 23.67 -3.92
N ALA A 100 -2.68 24.35 -4.30
CA ALA A 100 -2.74 25.60 -5.06
C ALA A 100 -3.19 25.36 -6.51
N GLN A 101 -2.65 24.32 -7.15
CA GLN A 101 -3.05 23.92 -8.50
C GLN A 101 -4.52 23.50 -8.57
N ARG A 102 -4.96 22.69 -7.60
CA ARG A 102 -6.36 22.26 -7.46
C ARG A 102 -7.31 23.43 -7.28
N ARG A 103 -6.97 24.41 -6.43
CA ARG A 103 -7.76 25.64 -6.27
C ARG A 103 -7.87 26.41 -7.58
N THR A 104 -6.75 26.59 -8.29
CA THR A 104 -6.72 27.29 -9.59
C THR A 104 -7.65 26.63 -10.61
N ARG A 105 -7.64 25.30 -10.73
CA ARG A 105 -8.55 24.56 -11.61
C ARG A 105 -10.01 24.78 -11.25
N ARG A 106 -10.36 24.65 -9.96
CA ARG A 106 -11.73 24.83 -9.48
C ARG A 106 -12.25 26.26 -9.67
N THR A 107 -11.41 27.27 -9.46
CA THR A 107 -11.78 28.67 -9.72
C THR A 107 -11.87 28.97 -11.22
N GLY A 108 -10.96 28.43 -12.03
CA GLY A 108 -10.98 28.57 -13.49
C GLY A 108 -12.24 27.97 -14.14
N ALA A 109 -12.68 26.80 -13.66
CA ALA A 109 -13.93 26.17 -14.11
C ALA A 109 -15.18 27.03 -13.85
N SER A 110 -15.22 27.78 -12.74
CA SER A 110 -16.37 28.64 -12.42
C SER A 110 -16.55 29.85 -13.33
N THR A 111 -15.49 30.29 -14.02
CA THR A 111 -15.50 31.54 -14.81
C THR A 111 -16.15 31.37 -16.20
N HIS A 112 -16.25 30.13 -16.71
CA HIS A 112 -16.84 29.84 -18.02
C HIS A 112 -18.31 29.38 -17.98
N ALA A 113 -18.90 29.21 -16.79
CA ALA A 113 -20.26 28.69 -16.63
C ALA A 113 -21.36 29.78 -16.48
N SER A 114 -21.06 31.05 -16.74
CA SER A 114 -22.00 32.17 -16.50
C SER A 114 -22.05 33.22 -17.64
N THR A 115 -21.97 32.81 -18.90
CA THR A 115 -22.27 33.67 -20.05
C THR A 115 -23.19 32.94 -21.01
#